data_AF-A0A914CHE5-F1
#
_entry.id   AF-A0A914CHE5-F1
#
_cell.length_a   1.000
_cell.length_b   1.000
_cell.length_c   1.000
_cell.angle_alpha   90.00
_cell.angle_beta   90.00
_cell.angle_gamma   90.00
#
_symmetry.space_group_name_H-M   'P 1'
#
loop_
_entity.id
_entity.type
_entity.pdbx_description
1 polymer ?
#
loop_
_entity_poly.entity_id
_entity_poly.type
_entity_poly.pdbx_seq_one_letter_code
_entity_poly.pdbx_strand_id
1 'polypeptide(L)'
;MLRSIIFLIPISCFILIEGRYEDRYDMNKLPFDLRPIQQFIGLWSKERQEGHFLDLPAPDLIDFSINPIPKFGARTANITHTYFDAQRNVIRSDYGFMPVKNATRIDPR
;
A
#
# COMPACT_ATOMS: atom_id res chain seq x y z
N MET A 1 40.62 -25.91 -50.16
CA MET A 1 39.43 -26.17 -49.31
C MET A 1 39.43 -25.18 -48.16
N LEU A 2 38.65 -24.11 -48.29
CA LEU A 2 38.52 -23.06 -47.27
C LEU A 2 37.23 -23.37 -46.48
N ARG A 3 37.33 -23.68 -45.18
CA ARG A 3 36.16 -23.94 -44.33
C ARG A 3 35.75 -22.66 -43.62
N SER A 4 34.62 -22.09 -44.04
CA SER A 4 33.95 -20.97 -43.37
C SER A 4 33.34 -21.45 -42.05
N ILE A 5 33.72 -20.82 -40.94
CA ILE A 5 33.07 -21.01 -39.63
C ILE A 5 32.05 -19.88 -39.49
N ILE A 6 30.77 -20.21 -39.60
CA ILE A 6 29.67 -19.29 -39.31
C ILE A 6 29.45 -19.33 -37.79
N PHE A 7 29.80 -18.24 -37.10
CA PHE A 7 29.43 -18.05 -35.71
C PHE A 7 27.94 -17.70 -35.64
N LEU A 8 27.13 -18.65 -35.14
CA LEU A 8 25.76 -18.38 -34.72
C LEU A 8 25.81 -17.55 -33.43
N ILE A 9 25.49 -16.27 -33.54
CA ILE A 9 25.26 -15.38 -32.40
C ILE A 9 23.96 -15.83 -31.73
N PRO A 10 23.95 -16.21 -30.44
CA PRO A 10 22.70 -16.50 -29.76
C PRO A 10 21.95 -15.17 -29.53
N ILE A 11 20.77 -15.07 -30.13
CA ILE A 11 19.82 -13.97 -29.92
C ILE A 11 19.43 -14.00 -28.44
N SER A 12 20.00 -13.09 -27.65
CA SER A 12 19.64 -12.87 -26.26
C SER A 12 18.19 -12.40 -26.21
N CYS A 13 17.29 -13.29 -25.80
CA CYS A 13 15.87 -13.01 -25.65
C CYS A 13 15.67 -12.17 -24.37
N PHE A 14 15.54 -10.85 -24.51
CA PHE A 14 15.15 -9.98 -23.41
C PHE A 14 13.64 -10.15 -23.16
N ILE A 15 13.28 -10.90 -22.13
CA ILE A 15 11.89 -10.99 -21.66
C ILE A 15 11.58 -9.69 -20.95
N LEU A 16 10.84 -8.79 -21.62
CA LEU A 16 10.23 -7.63 -21.00
C LEU A 16 9.10 -8.12 -20.10
N ILE A 17 9.37 -8.18 -18.79
CA ILE A 17 8.34 -8.44 -17.78
C ILE A 17 7.60 -7.13 -17.57
N GLU A 18 6.43 -6.99 -18.19
CA GLU A 18 5.50 -5.91 -17.88
C GLU A 18 4.82 -6.21 -16.54
N GLY A 19 5.26 -5.55 -15.47
CA GLY A 19 4.54 -5.53 -14.21
C GLY A 19 3.32 -4.61 -14.34
N ARG A 20 2.12 -5.18 -14.44
CA ARG A 20 0.88 -4.40 -14.29
C ARG A 20 0.60 -4.16 -12.82
N TYR A 21 0.32 -2.92 -12.46
CA TYR A 21 -0.21 -2.57 -11.14
C TYR A 21 -1.64 -3.11 -11.04
N GLU A 22 -1.80 -4.26 -10.38
CA GLU A 22 -3.12 -4.70 -9.93
C GLU A 22 -3.43 -4.03 -8.60
N ASP A 23 -4.56 -3.32 -8.54
CA ASP A 23 -5.09 -2.86 -7.26
C ASP A 23 -5.31 -4.07 -6.38
N ARG A 24 -4.66 -4.06 -5.20
CA ARG A 24 -4.71 -5.15 -4.22
C ARG A 24 -6.14 -5.42 -3.71
N TYR A 25 -7.08 -4.50 -3.99
CA TYR A 25 -8.46 -4.53 -3.53
C TYR A 25 -9.44 -4.23 -4.65
N ASP A 26 -10.46 -5.08 -4.80
CA ASP A 26 -11.61 -4.78 -5.65
C ASP A 26 -12.50 -3.75 -4.95
N MET A 27 -12.34 -2.48 -5.33
CA MET A 27 -13.06 -1.37 -4.70
C MET A 27 -14.59 -1.46 -4.88
N ASN A 28 -15.08 -2.21 -5.87
CA ASN A 28 -16.51 -2.45 -6.06
C ASN A 28 -17.11 -3.38 -4.99
N LYS A 29 -16.25 -4.14 -4.29
CA LYS A 29 -16.63 -5.08 -3.24
C LYS A 29 -16.40 -4.53 -1.83
N LEU A 30 -16.14 -3.23 -1.69
CA LEU A 30 -16.02 -2.59 -0.39
C LEU A 30 -17.32 -2.70 0.41
N PRO A 31 -17.24 -3.07 1.71
CA PRO A 31 -18.36 -2.91 2.63
C PRO A 31 -18.91 -1.48 2.57
N PHE A 32 -20.23 -1.34 2.64
CA PHE A 32 -20.90 -0.03 2.52
C PHE A 32 -20.32 1.04 3.45
N ASP A 33 -19.92 0.64 4.66
CA ASP A 33 -19.38 1.56 5.66
C ASP A 33 -17.95 2.03 5.37
N LEU A 34 -17.20 1.32 4.53
CA LEU A 34 -15.86 1.73 4.11
C LEU A 34 -15.86 2.54 2.81
N ARG A 35 -17.00 2.63 2.10
CA ARG A 35 -17.11 3.44 0.87
C ARG A 35 -16.70 4.91 1.06
N PRO A 36 -17.03 5.61 2.17
CA PRO A 36 -16.62 7.00 2.37
C PRO A 36 -15.10 7.22 2.43
N ILE A 37 -14.33 6.17 2.73
CA ILE A 37 -12.87 6.21 2.84
C ILE A 37 -12.18 5.50 1.67
N GLN A 38 -12.92 5.10 0.63
CA GLN A 38 -12.39 4.34 -0.50
C GLN A 38 -11.15 5.01 -1.11
N GLN A 39 -11.16 6.33 -1.25
CA GLN A 39 -10.01 7.05 -1.82
C GLN A 39 -8.74 7.01 -0.97
N PHE A 40 -8.81 6.60 0.31
CA PHE A 40 -7.64 6.49 1.17
C PHE A 40 -7.02 5.10 1.12
N ILE A 41 -7.72 4.09 0.62
CA ILE A 41 -7.24 2.70 0.59
C ILE A 41 -6.03 2.59 -0.34
N GLY A 42 -4.93 2.02 0.17
CA GLY A 42 -3.68 1.87 -0.56
C GLY A 42 -2.47 2.35 0.21
N LEU A 43 -1.31 2.30 -0.46
CA LEU A 43 -0.03 2.73 0.07
C LEU A 43 0.24 4.18 -0.36
N TRP A 44 0.51 5.02 0.62
CA TRP A 44 0.83 6.43 0.46
C TRP A 44 2.26 6.69 0.91
N SER A 45 2.97 7.53 0.15
CA SER A 45 4.31 7.98 0.50
C SER A 45 4.34 9.48 0.76
N LYS A 46 5.12 9.88 1.75
CA LYS A 46 5.35 11.29 2.08
C LYS A 46 6.19 11.96 1.00
N GLU A 47 5.64 13.00 0.36
CA GLU A 47 6.38 13.82 -0.61
C GLU A 47 7.18 14.94 0.08
N ARG A 48 6.55 15.60 1.05
CA ARG A 48 7.14 16.73 1.79
C ARG A 48 6.64 16.72 3.23
N GLN A 49 7.43 17.30 4.13
CA GLN A 49 7.07 17.50 5.52
C GLN A 49 7.26 18.98 5.90
N GLU A 50 6.19 19.63 6.34
CA GLU A 50 6.17 21.04 6.73
C GLU A 50 5.39 21.20 8.05
N GLY A 51 5.81 22.14 8.91
CA GLY A 51 5.13 22.44 10.18
C GLY A 51 6.04 22.35 11.41
N HIS A 52 5.46 22.57 12.58
CA HIS A 52 6.13 22.45 13.87
C HIS A 52 6.01 21.03 14.42
N PHE A 53 7.12 20.29 14.43
CA PHE A 53 7.19 18.94 14.98
C PHE A 53 7.98 18.99 16.29
N LEU A 54 7.29 19.06 17.43
CA LEU A 54 7.94 19.02 18.74
C LEU A 54 8.21 17.57 19.18
N ASP A 55 7.22 16.67 18.99
CA ASP A 55 7.31 15.33 19.59
C ASP A 55 7.24 14.16 18.60
N LEU A 56 6.62 14.30 17.42
CA LEU A 56 6.50 13.21 16.45
C LEU A 56 6.51 13.69 14.99
N PRO A 57 7.45 13.23 14.15
CA PRO A 57 7.40 13.52 12.72
C PRO A 57 6.23 12.79 12.06
N ALA A 58 5.83 13.25 10.87
CA ALA A 58 4.87 12.52 10.04
C ALA A 58 5.50 11.22 9.50
N PRO A 59 4.74 10.12 9.39
CA PRO A 59 5.24 8.86 8.83
C PRO A 59 5.68 9.02 7.38
N ASP A 60 6.65 8.23 6.97
CA ASP A 60 7.17 8.23 5.59
C ASP A 60 6.27 7.42 4.65
N LEU A 61 5.67 6.34 5.17
CA LEU A 61 4.64 5.57 4.48
C LEU A 61 3.40 5.38 5.35
N ILE A 62 2.24 5.44 4.73
CA ILE A 62 0.94 5.11 5.33
C ILE A 62 0.27 4.06 4.44
N ASP A 63 -0.05 2.89 4.99
CA ASP A 63 -0.83 1.85 4.30
C ASP A 63 -2.21 1.74 4.93
N PHE A 64 -3.24 2.11 4.17
CA PHE A 64 -4.64 1.85 4.52
C PHE A 64 -5.08 0.56 3.83
N SER A 65 -5.27 -0.49 4.63
CA SER A 65 -5.63 -1.83 4.12
C SER A 65 -6.94 -2.33 4.72
N ILE A 66 -7.68 -3.15 3.97
CA ILE A 66 -8.96 -3.74 4.42
C ILE A 66 -8.79 -5.21 4.82
N ASN A 67 -7.73 -5.85 4.33
CA ASN A 67 -7.42 -7.26 4.57
C ASN A 67 -6.06 -7.36 5.26
N PRO A 68 -5.90 -8.14 6.35
CA PRO A 68 -6.91 -8.96 7.02
C PRO A 68 -8.02 -8.12 7.66
N ILE A 69 -9.27 -8.57 7.52
CA ILE A 69 -10.38 -8.02 8.30
C ILE A 69 -10.06 -8.28 9.78
N PRO A 70 -10.10 -7.25 10.65
CA PRO A 70 -9.83 -7.45 12.06
C PRO A 70 -10.79 -8.48 12.65
N LYS A 71 -10.27 -9.42 13.45
CA LYS A 71 -11.03 -10.56 14.02
C LYS A 71 -12.24 -10.15 14.88
N PHE A 72 -12.38 -8.87 15.20
CA PHE A 72 -13.47 -8.32 16.01
C PHE A 72 -14.76 -8.02 15.23
N GLY A 73 -14.83 -8.32 13.93
CA GLY A 73 -16.04 -8.12 13.11
C GLY A 73 -16.44 -6.66 12.89
N ALA A 74 -15.64 -5.72 13.38
CA ALA A 74 -15.84 -4.29 13.22
C ALA A 74 -15.41 -3.83 11.81
N ARG A 75 -16.29 -3.07 11.14
CA ARG A 75 -16.05 -2.48 9.82
C ARG A 75 -15.04 -1.35 9.94
N THR A 76 -13.76 -1.72 9.83
CA THR A 76 -12.59 -0.86 10.09
C THR A 76 -11.59 -1.04 8.96
N ALA A 77 -10.81 0.00 8.68
CA ALA A 77 -9.60 -0.13 7.88
C ALA A 77 -8.39 -0.28 8.80
N ASN A 78 -7.45 -1.14 8.43
CA ASN A 78 -6.14 -1.21 9.07
C ASN A 78 -5.30 -0.03 8.60
N ILE A 79 -4.55 0.57 9.51
CA ILE A 79 -3.59 1.63 9.20
C ILE A 79 -2.22 1.17 9.69
N THR A 80 -1.25 1.21 8.78
CA THR A 80 0.17 1.02 9.13
C THR A 80 0.92 2.30 8.83
N HIS A 81 1.60 2.85 9.83
CA HIS A 81 2.56 3.93 9.66
C HIS A 81 3.96 3.35 9.69
N THR A 82 4.82 3.76 8.75
CA THR A 82 6.23 3.37 8.73
C THR A 82 7.10 4.61 8.69
N TYR A 83 8.14 4.59 9.51
CA TYR A 83 9.12 5.65 9.64
C TYR A 83 10.49 5.11 9.26
N PHE A 84 11.23 5.87 8.46
CA PHE A 84 12.56 5.52 7.99
C PHE A 84 13.61 6.49 8.54
N ASP A 85 14.82 5.99 8.73
CA ASP A 85 16.00 6.83 8.84
C ASP A 85 16.49 7.31 7.46
N ALA A 86 17.56 8.10 7.45
CA ALA A 86 18.18 8.60 6.22
C ALA A 86 18.75 7.48 5.32
N GLN A 87 19.01 6.30 5.89
CA GLN A 87 19.52 5.12 5.20
C GLN A 87 18.39 4.17 4.72
N ARG A 88 17.12 4.58 4.89
CA ARG A 88 15.91 3.80 4.57
C ARG A 88 15.72 2.53 5.42
N ASN A 89 16.32 2.47 6.60
CA ASN A 89 15.97 1.44 7.57
C ASN A 89 14.70 1.83 8.32
N VAL A 90 13.83 0.85 8.60
CA VAL A 90 12.64 1.07 9.43
C VAL A 90 13.08 1.35 10.86
N ILE A 91 12.78 2.55 11.36
CA ILE A 91 13.08 2.95 12.76
C ILE A 91 11.86 2.83 13.67
N ARG A 92 10.66 2.88 13.10
CA ARG A 92 9.39 2.74 13.82
C ARG A 92 8.32 2.25 12.86
N SER A 93 7.42 1.43 13.38
CA SER A 93 6.18 1.10 12.70
C SER A 93 5.03 1.06 13.69
N ASP A 94 3.96 1.79 13.40
CA ASP A 94 2.74 1.78 14.19
C ASP A 94 1.65 1.08 13.40
N TYR A 95 0.88 0.24 14.08
CA TYR A 95 -0.26 -0.47 13.49
C TYR A 95 -1.52 -0.17 14.30
N GLY A 96 -2.62 0.12 13.60
CA GLY A 96 -3.88 0.45 14.23
C GLY A 96 -5.08 0.19 13.33
N PHE A 97 -6.25 0.56 13.85
CA PHE A 97 -7.53 0.38 13.18
C PHE A 97 -8.28 1.71 13.14
N MET A 98 -8.87 2.03 11.99
CA MET A 98 -9.72 3.18 11.77
C MET A 98 -11.17 2.72 11.62
N PRO A 99 -11.98 2.83 12.69
CA PRO A 99 -13.41 2.61 12.59
C PRO A 99 -14.06 3.74 11.78
N VAL A 100 -14.85 3.37 10.78
CA VAL A 100 -15.61 4.34 9.99
C VAL A 100 -17.03 4.39 10.50
N LYS A 101 -17.39 5.49 11.17
CA LYS A 101 -18.75 5.71 11.65
C LYS A 101 -19.58 6.29 10.52
N ASN A 102 -20.43 5.46 9.92
CA ASN A 102 -21.40 5.91 8.95
C ASN A 102 -22.65 6.41 9.69
N ALA A 103 -23.10 7.64 9.43
CA ALA A 103 -24.33 8.19 10.05
C ALA A 103 -25.62 7.45 9.60
N THR A 104 -25.49 6.46 8.72
CA THR A 104 -26.58 5.76 8.05
C THR A 104 -27.13 4.55 8.82
N ARG A 105 -26.53 4.18 9.96
CA ARG A 105 -27.12 3.21 10.90
C ARG A 105 -26.93 3.69 12.33
N ILE A 106 -28.04 3.87 13.03
CA ILE A 106 -28.08 3.95 14.49
C ILE A 106 -27.40 2.67 15.01
N ASP A 107 -26.43 2.85 15.90
CA ASP A 107 -25.75 1.77 16.63
C ASP A 107 -26.83 0.84 17.24
N PRO A 108 -26.92 -0.44 16.84
CA PRO A 108 -27.84 -1.39 17.45
C PRO A 108 -27.27 -1.81 18.80
N ARG A 109 -27.25 -0.87 19.76
CA ARG A 109 -27.07 -1.21 21.18
C ARG A 109 -28.36 -1.76 21.74
#